data_AF-A0A5D6WMG7-F1
#
_entry.id   AF-A0A5D6WMG7-F1
#
_cell.length_a   1.000
_cell.length_b   1.000
_cell.length_c   1.000
_cell.angle_alpha   90.00
_cell.angle_beta   90.00
_cell.angle_gamma   90.00
#
_symmetry.space_group_name_H-M   'P 1'
#
loop_
_entity.id
_entity.type
_entity.pdbx_description
1 polymer ?
#
loop_
_entity_poly.entity_id
_entity_poly.type
_entity_poly.pdbx_seq_one_letter_code
_entity_poly.pdbx_strand_id
1 'polypeptide(L)'
;MSANDAMEQAKANWEMYYTLSQELLKFIDKQDIDAFTELTRQRDVIVERMKALPETEVYRKTEECRALVEKIKPLDMQIIYKAKAWLNKSKRQNATVHAYDLQSVNPVGNILNRKY
;
A
#
# COMPACT_ATOMS: atom_id res chain seq x y z
N MET A 1 23.14 12.72 -1.98
CA MET A 1 21.76 13.15 -2.23
C MET A 1 21.60 14.51 -1.60
N SER A 2 21.24 15.53 -2.38
CA SER A 2 20.96 16.85 -1.84
C SER A 2 19.67 16.82 -1.01
N ALA A 3 19.47 17.78 -0.11
CA ALA A 3 18.22 17.86 0.66
C ALA A 3 16.98 18.05 -0.25
N ASN A 4 17.16 18.67 -1.42
CA ASN A 4 16.11 18.82 -2.42
C ASN A 4 15.77 17.47 -3.08
N ASP A 5 16.80 16.70 -3.46
CA ASP A 5 16.63 15.37 -4.06
C ASP A 5 15.90 14.42 -3.10
N ALA A 6 16.21 14.50 -1.80
CA ALA A 6 15.57 13.68 -0.77
C ALA A 6 14.08 14.03 -0.58
N MET A 7 13.74 15.31 -0.65
CA MET A 7 12.34 15.75 -0.62
C MET A 7 11.58 15.28 -1.87
N GLU A 8 12.16 15.42 -3.06
CA GLU A 8 11.56 14.94 -4.31
C GLU A 8 11.34 13.42 -4.29
N GLN A 9 12.32 12.66 -3.78
CA GLN A 9 12.20 11.23 -3.57
C GLN A 9 11.04 10.88 -2.62
N ALA A 10 10.86 11.65 -1.53
CA ALA A 10 9.75 11.46 -0.61
C ALA A 10 8.40 11.66 -1.30
N LYS A 11 8.25 12.72 -2.10
CA LYS A 11 7.04 12.98 -2.89
C LYS A 11 6.74 11.84 -3.87
N ALA A 12 7.75 11.46 -4.65
CA ALA A 12 7.63 10.40 -5.64
C ALA A 12 7.23 9.05 -5.00
N ASN A 13 7.75 8.73 -3.81
CA ASN A 13 7.35 7.52 -3.10
C ASN A 13 5.86 7.54 -2.69
N TRP A 14 5.35 8.68 -2.22
CA TRP A 14 3.93 8.84 -1.88
C TRP A 14 3.03 8.73 -3.12
N GLU A 15 3.41 9.35 -4.23
CA GLU A 15 2.67 9.23 -5.49
C GLU A 15 2.66 7.78 -6.00
N MET A 16 3.81 7.10 -5.94
CA MET A 16 3.91 5.69 -6.32
C MET A 16 3.05 4.80 -5.42
N TYR A 17 3.03 5.04 -4.11
CA TYR A 17 2.15 4.32 -3.18
C TYR A 17 0.67 4.49 -3.60
N TYR A 18 0.26 5.72 -3.93
CA TYR A 18 -1.10 6.00 -4.40
C TYR A 18 -1.42 5.25 -5.70
N THR A 19 -0.54 5.32 -6.70
CA THR A 19 -0.71 4.59 -7.97
C THR A 19 -0.82 3.09 -7.74
N LEU A 20 0.06 2.49 -6.92
CA LEU A 20 0.00 1.06 -6.61
C LEU A 20 -1.30 0.68 -5.89
N SER A 21 -1.82 1.51 -4.97
CA SER A 21 -3.12 1.27 -4.35
C SER A 21 -4.28 1.33 -5.35
N GLN A 22 -4.21 2.20 -6.37
CA GLN A 22 -5.21 2.18 -7.46
C GLN A 22 -5.12 0.92 -8.31
N GLU A 23 -3.90 0.47 -8.67
CA GLU A 23 -3.70 -0.75 -9.46
C GLU A 23 -4.14 -2.01 -8.70
N LEU A 24 -3.82 -2.12 -7.39
CA LEU A 24 -4.25 -3.23 -6.55
C LEU A 24 -5.76 -3.44 -6.58
N LEU A 25 -6.55 -2.36 -6.59
CA LEU A 25 -8.01 -2.44 -6.71
C LEU A 25 -8.47 -3.00 -8.07
N LYS A 26 -7.75 -2.71 -9.15
CA LYS A 26 -8.08 -3.27 -10.48
C LYS A 26 -7.84 -4.77 -10.54
N PHE A 27 -6.73 -5.25 -9.97
CA PHE A 27 -6.36 -6.66 -10.05
C PHE A 27 -7.13 -7.54 -9.08
N ILE A 28 -7.50 -7.03 -7.90
CA ILE A 28 -8.38 -7.77 -6.99
C ILE A 28 -9.77 -8.02 -7.58
N ASP A 29 -10.30 -7.05 -8.34
CA ASP A 29 -11.59 -7.17 -9.02
C ASP A 29 -11.53 -8.16 -10.20
N LYS A 30 -10.38 -8.25 -10.87
CA LYS A 30 -10.10 -9.26 -11.90
C LYS A 30 -9.81 -10.65 -11.36
N GLN A 31 -9.69 -10.82 -10.03
CA GLN A 31 -9.26 -12.05 -9.36
C GLN A 31 -7.90 -12.57 -9.86
N ASP A 32 -7.03 -11.67 -10.33
CA ASP A 32 -5.68 -11.98 -10.77
C ASP A 32 -4.74 -11.96 -9.56
N ILE A 33 -4.57 -13.13 -8.94
CA ILE A 33 -3.88 -13.30 -7.65
C ILE A 33 -2.39 -13.03 -7.78
N ASP A 34 -1.78 -13.49 -8.87
CA ASP A 34 -0.34 -13.37 -9.09
C ASP A 34 0.02 -11.88 -9.28
N ALA A 35 -0.75 -11.16 -10.10
CA ALA A 35 -0.57 -9.72 -10.27
C ALA A 35 -0.85 -8.95 -8.97
N PHE A 36 -1.90 -9.29 -8.23
CA PHE A 36 -2.21 -8.67 -6.94
C PHE A 36 -1.08 -8.87 -5.91
N THR A 37 -0.54 -10.09 -5.84
CA THR A 37 0.53 -10.45 -4.90
C THR A 37 1.82 -9.72 -5.25
N GLU A 38 2.18 -9.65 -6.53
CA GLU A 38 3.36 -8.93 -7.00
C GLU A 38 3.25 -7.42 -6.73
N LEU A 39 2.11 -6.80 -7.04
CA LEU A 39 1.87 -5.38 -6.73
C LEU A 39 1.90 -5.10 -5.22
N THR A 40 1.43 -6.04 -4.40
CA THR A 40 1.54 -5.92 -2.94
C THR A 40 3.01 -5.88 -2.51
N ARG A 41 3.87 -6.77 -3.03
CA ARG A 41 5.31 -6.74 -2.75
C ARG A 41 5.96 -5.44 -3.20
N GLN A 42 5.61 -4.92 -4.37
CA GLN A 42 6.12 -3.65 -4.85
C GLN A 42 5.72 -2.50 -3.91
N ARG A 43 4.47 -2.50 -3.43
CA ARG A 43 4.00 -1.50 -2.47
C ARG A 43 4.74 -1.59 -1.13
N ASP A 44 5.05 -2.79 -0.65
CA ASP A 44 5.86 -2.99 0.56
C ASP A 44 7.27 -2.41 0.41
N VAL A 45 7.91 -2.59 -0.75
CA VAL A 45 9.22 -1.98 -1.06
C VAL A 45 9.12 -0.44 -1.00
N ILE A 46 8.05 0.15 -1.52
CA ILE A 46 7.83 1.60 -1.41
C ILE A 46 7.69 2.03 0.05
N VAL A 47 6.94 1.29 0.86
CA VAL A 47 6.81 1.58 2.31
C VAL A 47 8.16 1.52 3.02
N GLU A 48 9.01 0.55 2.71
CA GLU A 48 10.35 0.47 3.30
C GLU A 48 11.24 1.64 2.86
N ARG A 49 11.16 2.07 1.60
CA ARG A 49 11.85 3.30 1.13
C ARG A 49 11.37 4.55 1.86
N MET A 50 10.06 4.66 2.08
CA MET A 50 9.47 5.77 2.82
C MET A 50 9.93 5.79 4.28
N LYS A 51 9.99 4.63 4.96
CA LYS A 51 10.49 4.51 6.33
C LYS A 51 11.98 4.86 6.46
N ALA A 52 12.77 4.53 5.45
CA ALA A 52 14.21 4.80 5.43
C ALA A 52 14.55 6.28 5.17
N LEU A 53 13.59 7.08 4.72
CA LEU A 53 13.79 8.46 4.30
C LEU A 53 13.15 9.44 5.30
N PRO A 54 13.94 10.21 6.08
CA PRO A 54 13.41 11.17 7.06
C PRO A 54 12.49 12.23 6.45
N GLU A 55 12.77 12.65 5.21
CA GLU A 55 12.00 13.64 4.46
C GLU A 55 10.56 13.19 4.21
N THR A 56 10.27 11.88 4.26
CA THR A 56 8.90 11.36 4.23
C THR A 56 8.05 11.97 5.34
N GLU A 57 8.57 12.08 6.56
CA GLU A 57 7.82 12.64 7.70
C GLU A 57 7.73 14.18 7.62
N VAL A 58 8.71 14.83 6.98
CA VAL A 58 8.65 16.27 6.70
C VAL A 58 7.56 16.55 5.67
N TYR A 59 7.56 15.83 4.54
CA TYR A 59 6.56 15.95 3.51
C TYR A 59 5.16 15.61 4.02
N ARG A 60 5.03 14.61 4.89
CA ARG A 60 3.75 14.19 5.49
C ARG A 60 3.02 15.31 6.26
N LYS A 61 3.75 16.30 6.76
CA LYS A 61 3.18 17.47 7.46
C LYS A 61 2.63 18.54 6.52
N THR A 62 2.98 18.49 5.24
CA THR A 62 2.52 19.44 4.23
C THR A 62 1.06 19.22 3.86
N GLU A 63 0.39 20.27 3.41
CA GLU A 63 -1.00 20.17 2.94
C GLU A 63 -1.12 19.31 1.67
N GLU A 64 -0.10 19.36 0.81
CA GLU A 64 0.02 18.54 -0.39
C GLU A 64 -0.06 17.04 -0.06
N CYS A 65 0.76 16.58 0.90
CA CYS A 65 0.74 15.18 1.30
C CYS A 65 -0.55 14.80 2.04
N ARG A 66 -1.13 15.71 2.83
CA ARG A 66 -2.41 15.44 3.52
C ARG A 66 -3.54 15.21 2.53
N ALA A 67 -3.64 16.04 1.49
CA ALA A 67 -4.61 15.85 0.42
C ALA A 67 -4.43 14.51 -0.30
N LEU A 68 -3.18 14.06 -0.49
CA LEU A 68 -2.89 12.75 -1.06
C LEU A 68 -3.27 11.60 -0.12
N VAL A 69 -3.00 11.73 1.18
CA VAL A 69 -3.39 10.75 2.20
C VAL A 69 -4.91 10.58 2.26
N GLU A 70 -5.68 11.66 2.17
CA GLU A 70 -7.15 11.57 2.12
C GLU A 70 -7.67 10.81 0.90
N LYS A 71 -6.95 10.85 -0.23
CA LYS A 71 -7.27 10.01 -1.41
C LYS A 71 -6.88 8.55 -1.19
N ILE A 72 -5.76 8.30 -0.53
CA ILE A 72 -5.23 6.95 -0.27
C ILE A 72 -6.10 6.15 0.71
N LYS A 73 -6.52 6.77 1.82
CA LYS A 73 -7.28 6.11 2.90
C LYS A 73 -8.46 5.24 2.43
N PRO A 74 -9.40 5.76 1.61
CA PRO A 74 -10.53 4.95 1.14
C PRO A 74 -10.11 3.83 0.18
N LEU A 75 -9.00 3.98 -0.57
CA LEU A 75 -8.48 2.91 -1.42
C LEU A 75 -7.92 1.77 -0.58
N ASP A 76 -7.08 2.09 0.41
CA ASP A 76 -6.52 1.10 1.31
C ASP A 76 -7.62 0.34 2.06
N MET A 77 -8.64 1.04 2.57
CA MET A 77 -9.79 0.37 3.19
C MET A 77 -10.49 -0.63 2.25
N GLN A 78 -10.67 -0.28 0.98
CA GLN A 78 -11.27 -1.17 -0.01
C GLN A 78 -10.39 -2.39 -0.33
N ILE A 79 -9.07 -2.18 -0.49
CA ILE A 79 -8.11 -3.27 -0.73
C ILE A 79 -8.20 -4.29 0.40
N ILE A 80 -8.23 -3.84 1.66
CA ILE A 80 -8.36 -4.71 2.84
C ILE A 80 -9.61 -5.56 2.76
N TYR A 81 -10.75 -4.88 2.56
CA TYR A 81 -12.04 -5.51 2.64
C TYR A 81 -12.18 -6.56 1.54
N LYS A 82 -11.81 -6.20 0.31
CA LYS A 82 -11.81 -7.11 -0.84
C LYS A 82 -10.83 -8.26 -0.64
N ALA A 83 -9.64 -8.02 -0.10
CA ALA A 83 -8.64 -9.08 0.14
C ALA A 83 -9.14 -10.09 1.18
N LYS A 84 -9.77 -9.62 2.26
CA LYS A 84 -10.41 -10.47 3.28
C LYS A 84 -11.57 -11.28 2.70
N ALA A 85 -12.44 -10.63 1.92
CA ALA A 85 -13.58 -11.30 1.29
C ALA A 85 -13.10 -12.40 0.33
N TRP A 86 -12.10 -12.11 -0.48
CA TRP A 86 -11.47 -13.06 -1.39
C TRP A 86 -10.85 -14.24 -0.64
N LEU A 87 -10.07 -13.99 0.42
CA LEU A 87 -9.51 -15.02 1.30
C LEU A 87 -10.58 -15.96 1.84
N ASN A 88 -11.68 -15.41 2.33
CA ASN A 88 -12.78 -16.19 2.88
C ASN A 88 -13.48 -17.04 1.81
N LYS A 89 -13.63 -16.50 0.59
CA LYS A 89 -14.17 -17.25 -0.55
C LYS A 89 -13.24 -18.39 -0.96
N SER A 90 -11.93 -18.11 -1.04
CA SER A 90 -10.90 -19.09 -1.41
C SER A 90 -10.86 -20.28 -0.42
N LYS A 91 -10.86 -20.01 0.89
CA LYS A 91 -10.91 -21.04 1.95
C LYS A 91 -12.15 -21.93 1.88
N ARG A 92 -13.30 -21.37 1.47
CA ARG A 92 -14.55 -22.14 1.32
C ARG A 92 -14.56 -23.00 0.06
N GLN A 93 -13.79 -22.63 -0.97
CA GLN A 93 -13.80 -23.28 -2.29
C GLN A 93 -12.64 -24.27 -2.49
N ASN A 94 -11.53 -24.16 -1.76
CA ASN A 94 -10.37 -25.05 -1.89
C ASN A 94 -9.77 -25.39 -0.51
N ALA A 95 -9.73 -26.67 -0.15
CA ALA A 95 -8.97 -27.18 0.99
C ALA A 95 -7.44 -27.22 0.75
N THR A 96 -7.00 -26.85 -0.46
CA THR A 96 -5.66 -27.10 -1.02
C THR A 96 -4.91 -25.83 -1.42
N VAL A 97 -5.29 -24.66 -0.92
CA VAL A 97 -4.53 -23.43 -1.22
C VAL A 97 -3.25 -23.43 -0.38
N HIS A 98 -2.19 -23.96 -0.96
CA HIS A 98 -0.83 -23.74 -0.49
C HIS A 98 -0.56 -22.23 -0.36
N ALA A 99 -0.28 -21.80 0.87
CA ALA A 99 0.72 -20.82 1.22
C ALA A 99 0.73 -19.45 0.49
N TYR A 100 -0.39 -18.72 0.49
CA TYR A 100 -0.30 -17.26 0.51
C TYR A 100 -0.44 -16.79 1.95
N ASP A 101 0.70 -16.63 2.62
CA ASP A 101 0.75 -16.02 3.95
C ASP A 101 0.46 -14.52 3.80
N LEU A 102 -0.83 -14.18 3.76
CA LEU A 102 -1.33 -12.81 3.66
C LEU A 102 -1.18 -12.04 4.99
N GLN A 103 -0.33 -12.52 5.91
CA GLN A 103 0.20 -11.72 7.02
C GLN A 103 0.88 -10.42 6.53
N SER A 104 1.34 -10.37 5.27
CA SER A 104 1.83 -9.14 4.62
C SER A 104 0.73 -8.15 4.22
N VAL A 105 -0.54 -8.56 4.16
CA VAL A 105 -1.68 -7.63 3.98
C VAL A 105 -1.99 -6.97 5.32
N ASN A 106 -0.95 -6.44 5.96
CA ASN A 106 -1.08 -5.58 7.12
C ASN A 106 -1.32 -4.17 6.60
N PRO A 107 -2.56 -3.68 6.60
CA PRO A 107 -2.96 -2.76 5.55
C PRO A 107 -2.56 -1.31 5.77
N VAL A 108 -2.02 -1.03 6.95
CA VAL A 108 -1.76 0.32 7.45
C VAL A 108 -0.55 0.25 8.39
N GLY A 109 0.39 -0.67 8.12
CA GLY A 109 1.52 -0.96 8.97
C GLY A 109 2.40 0.27 9.22
N ASN A 110 2.08 0.99 10.30
CA ASN A 110 2.76 2.16 10.88
C ASN A 110 2.81 3.47 10.09
N ILE A 111 2.73 3.50 8.76
CA ILE A 111 2.99 4.77 8.04
C ILE A 111 1.85 5.79 8.14
N LEU A 112 0.58 5.36 8.09
CA LEU A 112 -0.57 6.28 8.25
C LEU A 112 -1.05 6.41 9.70
N ASN A 113 -0.74 5.41 10.54
CA ASN A 113 -1.22 5.31 11.92
C ASN A 113 -0.38 6.04 12.97
N ARG A 114 0.78 6.60 12.62
CA ARG A 114 1.49 7.53 13.52
C ARG A 114 0.66 8.80 13.68
N LYS A 115 -0.14 8.85 14.76
CA LYS A 115 -0.75 10.06 15.31
C LYS A 115 0.36 10.88 15.97
N TYR A 116 0.68 12.04 15.42
CA TYR A 116 1.21 13.16 16.17
C TYR A 116 0.30 14.36 15.88
#